data_AF-A0A1A5P4K6-F1
#
_entry.id   AF-A0A1A5P4K6-F1
#
_cell.length_a   1.000
_cell.length_b   1.000
_cell.length_c   1.000
_cell.angle_alpha   90.00
_cell.angle_beta   90.00
_cell.angle_gamma   90.00
#
_symmetry.space_group_name_H-M   'P 1'
#
loop_
_entity.id
_entity.type
_entity.pdbx_description
1 polymer ?
#
loop_
_entity_poly.entity_id
_entity_poly.type
_entity_poly.pdbx_seq_one_letter_code
_entity_poly.pdbx_strand_id
1 'polypeptide(L)'
;MGDSTVRTAFRPTFTDYHQDPDDSDVLRRAVTVQADRITFDDAHLNLWLAGTHVGEFPLDIIESVCPQGDPGRRRESPEELRARCPRMGHSWSQEDDAHLLALYQREECDFDTLGKQFGRKPSAVRSRLAKLGLESLT
;
A
#
# COMPACT_ATOMS: atom_id res chain seq x y z
N MET A 1 9.72 -2.58 29.99
CA MET A 1 9.37 -3.54 28.91
C MET A 1 7.91 -3.29 28.58
N GLY A 2 7.64 -2.56 27.50
CA GLY A 2 6.26 -2.35 27.03
C GLY A 2 5.92 -3.48 26.06
N ASP A 3 4.97 -4.32 26.44
CA ASP A 3 4.42 -5.34 25.56
C ASP A 3 3.69 -4.62 24.42
N SER A 4 4.35 -4.47 23.27
CA SER A 4 3.72 -3.99 22.04
C SER A 4 2.74 -5.06 21.59
N THR A 5 1.56 -5.07 22.20
CA THR A 5 0.40 -5.80 21.69
C THR A 5 0.11 -5.20 20.33
N VAL A 6 0.60 -5.87 19.29
CA VAL A 6 0.32 -5.56 17.90
C VAL A 6 -1.19 -5.61 17.78
N ARG A 7 -1.82 -4.44 17.70
CA ARG A 7 -3.25 -4.31 17.39
C ARG A 7 -3.39 -4.61 15.92
N THR A 8 -3.36 -5.89 15.58
CA THR A 8 -3.73 -6.34 14.24
C THR A 8 -5.21 -6.08 14.09
N ALA A 9 -5.56 -5.27 13.10
CA ALA A 9 -6.93 -5.10 12.66
C ALA A 9 -7.01 -5.54 11.20
N PHE A 10 -8.21 -5.88 10.76
CA PHE A 10 -8.50 -6.12 9.36
C PHE A 10 -9.59 -5.16 8.94
N ARG A 11 -9.44 -4.61 7.73
CA ARG A 11 -10.41 -3.72 7.12
C ARG A 11 -11.00 -4.38 5.88
N PRO A 12 -12.08 -5.17 6.02
CA PRO A 12 -12.92 -5.53 4.89
C PRO A 12 -13.54 -4.28 4.27
N THR A 13 -13.46 -4.22 2.95
CA THR A 13 -14.12 -3.25 2.08
C THR A 13 -15.15 -4.00 1.26
N PHE A 14 -16.31 -3.41 1.08
CA PHE A 14 -17.46 -4.03 0.45
C PHE A 14 -17.72 -3.46 -0.94
N THR A 15 -18.30 -4.29 -1.80
CA THR A 15 -18.70 -3.92 -3.16
C THR A 15 -19.81 -2.85 -3.15
N ASP A 16 -20.69 -2.89 -2.13
CA ASP A 16 -21.76 -1.90 -1.91
C ASP A 16 -21.80 -1.39 -0.46
N TYR A 17 -22.77 -0.56 -0.13
CA TYR A 17 -23.02 -0.02 1.19
C TYR A 17 -23.65 -1.08 2.12
N HIS A 18 -22.94 -1.43 3.21
CA HIS A 18 -23.40 -2.39 4.21
C HIS A 18 -23.61 -1.75 5.57
N GLN A 19 -24.55 -2.28 6.35
CA GLN A 19 -24.80 -1.80 7.71
C GLN A 19 -23.55 -1.98 8.57
N ASP A 20 -23.25 -0.93 9.34
CA ASP A 20 -22.16 -0.98 10.28
C ASP A 20 -22.51 -1.90 11.45
N PRO A 21 -21.61 -2.80 11.88
CA PRO A 21 -21.88 -3.69 12.99
C PRO A 21 -22.04 -2.95 14.33
N ASP A 22 -21.48 -1.74 14.47
CA ASP A 22 -21.61 -0.93 15.69
C ASP A 22 -22.78 0.08 15.60
N ASP A 23 -23.28 0.39 14.40
CA ASP A 23 -24.34 1.39 14.18
C ASP A 23 -25.26 1.00 12.99
N SER A 24 -26.45 0.48 13.31
CA SER A 24 -27.42 0.00 12.31
C SER A 24 -27.99 1.10 11.41
N ASP A 25 -27.88 2.38 11.82
CA ASP A 25 -28.35 3.54 11.05
C ASP A 25 -27.27 4.05 10.08
N VAL A 26 -26.07 3.49 10.13
CA VAL A 26 -24.94 3.88 9.28
C VAL A 26 -24.62 2.78 8.28
N LEU A 27 -24.64 3.15 7.01
CA LEU A 27 -24.11 2.30 5.94
C LEU A 27 -22.67 2.68 5.63
N ARG A 28 -21.76 1.70 5.68
CA ARG A 28 -20.35 1.86 5.33
C ARG A 28 -19.95 0.92 4.21
N ARG A 29 -19.07 1.41 3.34
CA ARG A 29 -18.40 0.58 2.32
C ARG A 29 -17.16 -0.14 2.86
N ALA A 30 -16.81 0.06 4.12
CA ALA A 30 -15.72 -0.63 4.78
C ALA A 30 -15.84 -0.50 6.29
N VAL A 31 -15.46 -1.55 6.99
CA VAL A 31 -15.44 -1.61 8.45
C VAL A 31 -14.07 -2.06 8.91
N THR A 32 -13.62 -1.57 10.08
CA THR A 32 -12.33 -1.96 10.66
C THR A 32 -12.59 -2.81 11.88
N VAL A 33 -12.18 -4.08 11.85
CA VAL A 33 -12.39 -5.04 12.93
C VAL A 33 -11.05 -5.40 13.56
N GLN A 34 -10.96 -5.37 14.89
CA GLN A 34 -9.77 -5.83 15.62
C GLN A 34 -9.73 -7.35 15.58
N ALA A 35 -8.72 -7.92 14.91
CA ALA A 35 -8.56 -9.36 14.77
C ALA A 35 -7.10 -9.71 14.50
N ASP A 36 -6.63 -10.82 15.06
CA ASP A 36 -5.27 -11.34 14.86
C ASP A 36 -5.21 -12.43 13.79
N ARG A 37 -6.35 -13.01 13.42
CA ARG A 37 -6.47 -14.08 12.42
C ARG A 37 -7.73 -13.91 11.59
N ILE A 38 -7.63 -14.25 10.30
CA ILE A 38 -8.77 -14.46 9.41
C ILE A 38 -8.83 -15.93 8.98
N THR A 39 -10.04 -16.47 8.85
CA THR A 39 -10.29 -17.77 8.21
C THR A 39 -11.39 -17.62 7.17
N PHE A 40 -11.40 -18.51 6.19
CA PHE A 40 -12.39 -18.56 5.13
C PHE A 40 -13.15 -19.88 5.27
N ASP A 41 -14.48 -19.83 5.22
CA ASP A 41 -15.33 -20.99 5.00
C ASP A 41 -15.97 -20.93 3.60
N ASP A 42 -16.89 -21.85 3.29
CA ASP A 42 -17.49 -21.99 1.96
C ASP A 42 -18.14 -20.70 1.42
N ALA A 43 -18.57 -19.77 2.29
CA ALA A 43 -19.18 -18.51 1.85
C ALA A 43 -18.83 -17.28 2.71
N HIS A 44 -18.07 -17.42 3.79
CA HIS A 44 -17.83 -16.33 4.74
C HIS A 44 -16.36 -16.16 5.08
N LEU A 45 -16.00 -14.89 5.26
CA LEU A 45 -14.78 -14.46 5.94
C LEU A 45 -15.08 -14.35 7.44
N ASN A 46 -14.29 -15.06 8.24
CA ASN A 46 -14.38 -15.08 9.69
C ASN A 46 -13.15 -14.40 10.28
N LEU A 47 -13.35 -13.49 11.22
CA LEU A 47 -12.34 -12.73 11.92
C LEU A 47 -12.25 -13.23 13.36
N TRP A 48 -11.03 -13.45 13.82
CA TRP A 48 -10.72 -13.98 15.14
C TRP A 48 -9.77 -13.05 15.88
N LEU A 49 -9.98 -12.93 17.20
CA LEU A 49 -9.08 -12.23 18.10
C LEU A 49 -8.78 -13.14 19.29
N ALA A 50 -7.52 -13.55 19.48
CA ALA A 50 -7.09 -14.45 20.54
C ALA A 50 -7.94 -15.74 20.63
N GLY A 51 -8.37 -16.26 19.46
CA GLY A 51 -9.23 -17.44 19.36
C GLY A 51 -10.73 -17.19 19.56
N THR A 52 -11.14 -15.95 19.82
CA THR A 52 -12.56 -15.54 19.90
C THR A 52 -13.04 -15.08 18.53
N HIS A 53 -14.21 -15.54 18.08
CA HIS A 53 -14.83 -15.05 16.86
C HIS A 53 -15.37 -13.62 17.08
N VAL A 54 -14.92 -12.66 16.27
CA VAL A 54 -15.21 -11.22 16.44
C VAL A 54 -15.88 -10.58 15.22
N GLY A 55 -16.00 -11.28 14.10
CA GLY A 55 -16.71 -10.77 12.94
C GLY A 55 -16.85 -11.79 11.83
N GLU A 56 -17.99 -11.76 11.16
CA GLU A 56 -18.32 -12.63 10.03
C GLU A 56 -18.86 -11.78 8.89
N PHE A 57 -18.35 -11.99 7.68
CA PHE A 57 -18.78 -11.26 6.49
C PHE A 57 -18.92 -12.23 5.31
N PRO A 58 -20.05 -12.22 4.59
CA PRO A 58 -20.19 -12.97 3.35
C PRO A 58 -19.12 -12.59 2.31
N LEU A 59 -18.53 -13.57 1.62
CA LEU A 59 -17.46 -13.31 0.64
C LEU A 59 -17.95 -12.63 -0.63
N ASP A 60 -19.23 -12.81 -0.98
CA ASP A 60 -19.87 -12.20 -2.15
C ASP A 60 -19.96 -10.67 -2.06
N ILE A 61 -20.01 -10.13 -0.84
CA ILE A 61 -20.06 -8.69 -0.60
C ILE A 61 -18.69 -8.05 -0.40
N ILE A 62 -17.64 -8.85 -0.18
CA ILE A 62 -16.29 -8.33 0.10
C ILE A 62 -15.57 -8.02 -1.21
N GLU A 63 -15.25 -6.75 -1.42
CA GLU A 63 -14.40 -6.29 -2.52
C GLU A 63 -12.92 -6.57 -2.23
N SER A 64 -12.49 -6.30 -1.00
CA SER A 64 -11.11 -6.53 -0.57
C SER A 64 -10.98 -6.57 0.95
N VAL A 65 -10.00 -7.31 1.48
CA VAL A 65 -9.65 -7.26 2.90
C VAL A 65 -8.19 -6.87 3.03
N CYS A 66 -7.95 -5.74 3.72
CA CYS A 66 -6.60 -5.29 4.00
C CYS A 66 -6.28 -5.48 5.49
N PRO A 67 -5.18 -6.16 5.86
CA PRO A 67 -4.68 -6.10 7.23
C PRO A 67 -4.29 -4.65 7.55
N GLN A 68 -4.99 -4.04 8.49
CA GLN A 68 -4.61 -2.82 9.17
C GLN A 68 -3.83 -3.18 10.43
N GLY A 69 -2.62 -3.65 10.20
CA GLY A 69 -1.75 -4.16 11.24
C GLY A 69 -0.37 -4.34 10.67
N ASP A 70 0.18 -3.29 10.07
CA ASP A 70 1.57 -3.30 9.64
C ASP A 70 2.28 -2.04 10.12
N PRO A 71 3.01 -2.12 11.25
CA PRO A 71 4.17 -1.27 11.50
C PRO A 71 5.38 -1.65 10.62
N GLY A 72 5.28 -2.71 9.81
CA GLY A 72 6.36 -3.32 9.03
C GLY A 72 6.85 -2.48 7.84
N ARG A 73 6.02 -1.63 7.24
CA ARG A 73 6.51 -0.48 6.49
C ARG A 73 6.87 0.58 7.52
N ARG A 74 7.95 0.33 8.26
CA ARG A 74 8.66 1.37 9.01
C ARG A 74 8.79 2.52 8.03
N ARG A 75 8.01 3.58 8.28
CA ARG A 75 8.03 4.78 7.45
C ARG A 75 9.46 5.27 7.61
N GLU A 76 10.27 5.02 6.58
CA GLU A 76 11.70 5.31 6.65
C GLU A 76 11.85 6.75 7.08
N SER A 77 12.71 6.95 8.08
CA SER A 77 12.92 8.30 8.57
C SER A 77 13.41 9.17 7.39
N PRO A 78 13.14 10.48 7.41
CA PRO A 78 13.67 11.37 6.38
C PRO A 78 15.20 11.29 6.23
N GLU A 79 15.92 10.84 7.26
CA GLU A 79 17.35 10.62 7.25
C GLU A 79 17.74 9.33 6.53
N GLU A 80 17.05 8.22 6.81
CA GLU A 80 17.23 6.95 6.09
C GLU A 80 16.91 7.09 4.61
N LEU A 81 15.87 7.87 4.29
CA LEU A 81 15.52 8.21 2.92
C LEU A 81 16.58 9.08 2.24
N ARG A 82 17.19 10.03 2.95
CA ARG A 82 18.29 10.85 2.42
C ARG A 82 19.56 10.02 2.21
N ALA A 83 19.84 9.07 3.09
CA ALA A 83 20.97 8.14 2.94
C ALA A 83 20.80 7.24 1.71
N ARG A 84 19.59 6.71 1.48
CA ARG A 84 19.32 5.83 0.33
C ARG A 84 19.11 6.59 -0.98
N CYS A 85 18.56 7.80 -0.91
CA CYS A 85 18.26 8.63 -2.07
C CYS A 85 18.89 10.02 -1.88
N PRO A 86 20.21 10.18 -2.10
CA PRO A 86 20.90 11.43 -1.86
C PRO A 86 20.40 12.57 -2.75
N ARG A 87 19.80 12.26 -3.91
CA ARG A 87 19.21 13.26 -4.82
C ARG A 87 17.69 13.43 -4.60
N MET A 88 17.14 12.94 -3.49
CA MET A 88 15.72 13.13 -3.16
C MET A 88 15.40 14.63 -3.03
N GLY A 89 14.43 15.11 -3.80
CA GLY A 89 14.00 16.52 -3.80
C GLY A 89 14.82 17.46 -4.70
N HIS A 90 15.90 16.99 -5.33
CA HIS A 90 16.64 17.78 -6.31
C HIS A 90 15.85 17.91 -7.62
N SER A 91 16.01 19.04 -8.32
CA SER A 91 15.48 19.20 -9.69
C SER A 91 16.12 18.18 -10.65
N TRP A 92 15.38 17.74 -11.66
CA TRP A 92 15.92 16.95 -12.76
C TRP A 92 16.64 17.88 -13.74
N SER A 93 17.86 17.54 -14.15
CA SER A 93 18.55 18.25 -15.23
C SER A 93 18.12 17.70 -16.60
N GLN A 94 18.36 18.47 -17.68
CA GLN A 94 18.12 17.99 -19.04
C GLN A 94 19.00 16.78 -19.39
N GLU A 95 20.21 16.70 -18.82
CA GLU A 95 21.09 15.53 -18.95
C GLU A 95 20.52 14.30 -18.23
N ASP A 96 19.96 14.49 -17.01
CA ASP A 96 19.29 13.41 -16.29
C ASP A 96 18.09 12.87 -17.09
N ASP A 97 17.34 13.76 -17.76
CA ASP A 97 16.21 13.37 -18.61
C ASP A 97 16.67 12.56 -19.83
N ALA A 98 17.67 13.05 -20.57
CA ALA A 98 18.20 12.35 -21.74
C ALA A 98 18.73 10.96 -21.36
N HIS A 99 19.42 10.87 -20.22
CA HIS A 99 19.94 9.61 -19.71
C HIS A 99 18.82 8.66 -19.26
N LEU A 100 17.79 9.18 -18.57
CA LEU A 100 16.64 8.40 -18.14
C LEU A 100 15.86 7.84 -19.35
N LEU A 101 15.66 8.64 -20.39
CA LEU A 101 14.99 8.23 -21.63
C LEU A 101 15.78 7.13 -22.34
N ALA A 102 17.10 7.29 -22.47
CA ALA A 102 17.96 6.29 -23.11
C ALA A 102 17.97 4.95 -22.37
N LEU A 103 17.89 4.96 -21.04
CA LEU A 103 17.80 3.74 -20.24
C LEU A 103 16.42 3.08 -20.33
N TYR A 104 15.35 3.88 -20.29
CA TYR A 104 13.98 3.37 -20.41
C TYR A 104 13.71 2.73 -21.78
N GLN A 105 14.25 3.31 -22.86
CA GLN A 105 14.12 2.76 -24.23
C GLN A 105 14.86 1.44 -24.45
N ARG A 106 15.75 1.03 -23.53
CA ARG A 106 16.48 -0.23 -23.62
C ARG A 106 15.67 -1.44 -23.10
N GLU A 107 14.37 -1.26 -22.82
CA GLU A 107 13.35 -2.25 -22.42
C GLU A 107 13.62 -3.10 -21.16
N GLU A 108 14.85 -3.18 -20.66
CA GLU A 108 15.25 -4.00 -19.50
C GLU A 108 15.49 -3.18 -18.21
N CYS A 109 14.84 -2.04 -18.05
CA CYS A 109 15.07 -1.17 -16.89
C CYS A 109 13.85 -1.09 -15.97
N ASP A 110 13.87 -1.90 -14.92
CA ASP A 110 12.94 -1.78 -13.78
C ASP A 110 13.13 -0.45 -13.02
N PHE A 111 12.02 0.11 -12.50
CA PHE A 111 12.01 1.40 -11.83
C PHE A 111 12.83 1.43 -10.54
N ASP A 112 12.98 0.30 -9.84
CA ASP A 112 13.86 0.21 -8.67
C ASP A 112 15.33 0.32 -9.06
N THR A 113 15.71 -0.25 -10.21
CA THR A 113 17.08 -0.14 -10.74
C THR A 113 17.39 1.29 -11.18
N LEU A 114 16.47 1.92 -11.91
CA LEU A 114 16.59 3.33 -12.29
C LEU A 114 16.67 4.23 -11.05
N GLY A 115 15.81 4.01 -10.05
CA GLY A 115 15.85 4.77 -8.80
C GLY A 115 17.22 4.73 -8.13
N LYS A 116 17.85 3.55 -8.05
CA LYS A 116 19.20 3.40 -7.49
C LYS A 116 20.25 4.17 -8.30
N GLN A 117 20.23 4.09 -9.63
CA GLN A 117 21.21 4.79 -10.48
C GLN A 117 21.12 6.32 -10.35
N PHE A 118 19.90 6.86 -10.28
CA PHE A 118 19.70 8.29 -10.11
C PHE A 118 19.76 8.75 -8.65
N GLY A 119 19.91 7.83 -7.67
CA GLY A 119 19.85 8.14 -6.25
C GLY A 119 18.51 8.75 -5.85
N ARG A 120 17.42 8.30 -6.48
CA ARG A 120 16.04 8.80 -6.34
C ARG A 120 15.08 7.65 -6.05
N LYS A 121 13.88 7.97 -5.57
CA LYS A 121 12.83 6.97 -5.36
C LYS A 121 12.28 6.47 -6.71
N PRO A 122 11.87 5.19 -6.83
CA PRO A 122 11.23 4.67 -8.05
C PRO A 122 9.99 5.48 -8.47
N SER A 123 9.21 5.93 -7.49
CA SER A 123 8.05 6.79 -7.77
C SER A 123 8.41 8.13 -8.41
N ALA A 124 9.57 8.70 -8.08
CA ALA A 124 10.05 9.94 -8.68
C ALA A 124 10.51 9.74 -10.13
N VAL A 125 11.05 8.57 -10.45
CA VAL A 125 11.42 8.15 -11.81
C VAL A 125 10.16 8.02 -12.67
N ARG A 126 9.16 7.25 -12.22
CA ARG A 126 7.85 7.14 -12.90
C ARG A 126 7.20 8.50 -13.13
N SER A 127 7.15 9.31 -12.08
CA SER A 127 6.58 10.67 -12.17
C SER A 127 7.32 11.55 -13.18
N ARG A 128 8.62 11.32 -13.38
CA ARG A 128 9.40 12.05 -14.38
C ARG A 128 9.15 11.52 -15.80
N LEU A 129 9.12 10.21 -16.00
CA LEU A 129 8.80 9.58 -17.28
C LEU A 129 7.40 9.97 -17.77
N ALA A 130 6.41 9.97 -16.89
CA ALA A 130 5.07 10.49 -17.18
C ALA A 130 5.09 11.96 -17.65
N LYS A 131 5.88 12.82 -16.98
CA LYS A 131 6.06 14.23 -17.39
C LYS A 131 6.80 14.40 -18.71
N LEU A 132 7.65 13.45 -19.08
CA LEU A 132 8.36 13.42 -20.35
C LEU A 132 7.50 12.80 -21.47
N GLY A 133 6.25 12.42 -21.17
CA GLY A 133 5.27 11.93 -22.15
C GLY A 133 5.38 10.43 -22.47
N LEU A 134 6.10 9.65 -21.66
CA LEU A 134 6.32 8.22 -21.91
C LEU A 134 5.42 7.28 -21.12
N GLU A 135 4.75 7.76 -20.08
CA GLU A 135 3.74 6.99 -19.35
C GLU A 135 2.41 7.74 -19.43
N SER A 136 1.53 7.31 -20.34
CA SER A 136 0.12 7.64 -20.23
C SER A 136 -0.42 6.86 -19.04
N LEU A 137 -1.00 7.56 -18.06
CA LEU A 137 -1.72 6.93 -16.95
C LEU A 137 -2.62 5.81 -17.50
N THR A 138 -2.29 4.56 -17.20
CA THR A 138 -3.18 3.42 -17.41
C THR A 138 -3.14 2.54 -16.18
#